data_AF-A0A2W4R8Z3-F1
#
_entry.id   AF-A0A2W4R8Z3-F1
#
_cell.length_a   1.000
_cell.length_b   1.000
_cell.length_c   1.000
_cell.angle_alpha   90.00
_cell.angle_beta   90.00
_cell.angle_gamma   90.00
#
_symmetry.space_group_name_H-M   'P 1'
#
loop_
_entity.id
_entity.type
_entity.pdbx_description
1 polymer ?
#
loop_
_entity_poly.entity_id
_entity_poly.type
_entity_poly.pdbx_seq_one_letter_code
_entity_poly.pdbx_strand_id
1 'polypeptide(L)'
;IVGRDATGRIVATHAARLYDFTGTTFYDEAVSLRLFYKDPERMRRPGEALEITAPSARKITGLTIFSGAAWYHPDFRGRSLSTIMPRIGKAYALARWPASTIVSFMAEDIHARGFAPRFGYDTVDWEVGMKNTRVGTLRAALVSVSRERALEYIANFLSDSRAEVDTGVLDRGAQQVGR
;
A
#
# COMPACT_ATOMS: atom_id res chain seq x y z
N ILE A 1 1.50 7.17 -7.41
CA ILE A 1 0.67 6.92 -8.62
C ILE A 1 -0.57 7.78 -8.51
N VAL A 2 -0.95 8.43 -9.61
CA VAL A 2 -2.15 9.27 -9.70
C VAL A 2 -2.98 8.77 -10.88
N GLY A 3 -4.27 8.49 -10.63
CA GLY A 3 -5.25 8.21 -11.67
C GLY A 3 -6.02 9.48 -12.03
N ARG A 4 -6.20 9.73 -13.33
CA ARG A 4 -6.95 10.89 -13.85
C ARG A 4 -8.13 10.42 -14.70
N ASP A 5 -9.23 11.17 -14.66
CA ASP A 5 -10.34 10.97 -15.60
C ASP A 5 -10.05 11.62 -16.96
N ALA A 6 -11.01 11.50 -17.90
CA ALA A 6 -10.88 12.05 -19.26
C ALA A 6 -10.72 13.58 -19.31
N THR A 7 -11.07 14.29 -18.25
CA THR A 7 -10.90 15.75 -18.13
C THR A 7 -9.55 16.13 -17.49
N GLY A 8 -8.76 15.14 -17.08
CA GLY A 8 -7.49 15.34 -16.38
C GLY A 8 -7.62 15.51 -14.87
N ARG A 9 -8.83 15.49 -14.30
CA ARG A 9 -9.06 15.59 -12.85
C ARG A 9 -8.53 14.36 -12.14
N ILE A 10 -7.88 14.55 -10.99
CA ILE A 10 -7.37 13.46 -10.16
C ILE A 10 -8.55 12.73 -9.50
N VAL A 11 -8.64 11.41 -9.74
CA VAL A 11 -9.72 10.56 -9.23
C VAL A 11 -9.23 9.41 -8.35
N ALA A 12 -7.93 9.12 -8.38
CA ALA A 12 -7.30 8.16 -7.50
C ALA A 12 -5.86 8.54 -7.17
N THR A 13 -5.43 8.22 -5.95
CA THR A 13 -4.01 8.27 -5.56
C THR A 13 -3.62 7.01 -4.83
N HIS A 14 -2.35 6.62 -4.99
CA HIS A 14 -1.69 5.61 -4.16
C HIS A 14 -0.22 6.00 -4.02
N ALA A 15 0.35 5.85 -2.83
CA ALA A 15 1.75 6.15 -2.57
C ALA A 15 2.46 4.98 -1.87
N ALA A 16 3.77 4.94 -2.08
CA ALA A 16 4.68 4.08 -1.36
C ALA A 16 5.92 4.89 -1.00
N ARG A 17 6.46 4.66 0.19
CA ARG A 17 7.71 5.28 0.66
C ARG A 17 8.64 4.19 1.16
N LEU A 18 9.90 4.24 0.74
CA LEU A 18 10.94 3.41 1.32
C LEU A 18 11.44 4.05 2.62
N TYR A 19 11.55 3.24 3.66
CA TYR A 19 12.26 3.55 4.87
C TYR A 19 13.43 2.57 5.05
N ASP A 20 14.51 3.08 5.63
CA ASP A 20 15.61 2.26 6.11
C ASP A 20 15.55 2.23 7.64
N PHE A 21 15.18 1.08 8.18
CA PHE A 21 15.14 0.83 9.63
C PHE A 21 16.37 0.05 10.08
N THR A 22 17.48 0.06 9.32
CA THR A 22 18.72 -0.58 9.76
C THR A 22 19.20 0.08 11.05
N GLY A 23 19.34 -0.71 12.12
CA GLY A 23 19.71 -0.21 13.45
C GLY A 23 18.54 0.34 14.27
N THR A 24 17.32 0.35 13.73
CA THR A 24 16.08 0.67 14.45
C THR A 24 14.99 -0.35 14.13
N THR A 25 13.76 -0.08 14.56
CA THR A 25 12.58 -0.87 14.22
C THR A 25 11.44 0.02 13.77
N PHE A 26 10.45 -0.56 13.09
CA PHE A 26 9.20 0.15 12.80
C PHE A 26 8.57 0.73 14.07
N TYR A 27 8.61 -0.02 15.18
CA TYR A 27 8.18 0.46 16.49
C TYR A 27 8.87 1.77 16.87
N ASP A 28 10.21 1.81 16.89
CA ASP A 28 10.99 2.97 17.35
C ASP A 28 10.68 4.21 16.50
N GLU A 29 10.59 4.04 15.18
CA GLU A 29 10.33 5.12 14.22
C GLU A 29 8.89 5.63 14.30
N ALA A 30 7.93 4.74 14.58
CA ALA A 30 6.53 5.11 14.68
C ALA A 30 6.20 5.78 16.02
N VAL A 31 6.69 5.27 17.16
CA VAL A 31 6.44 5.89 18.48
C VAL A 31 7.17 7.23 18.65
N SER A 32 8.33 7.40 18.01
CA SER A 32 9.03 8.70 17.93
C SER A 32 8.41 9.67 16.92
N LEU A 33 7.38 9.24 16.16
CA LEU A 33 6.75 9.97 15.05
C LEU A 33 7.68 10.33 13.89
N ARG A 34 8.93 9.83 13.88
CA ARG A 34 9.90 10.02 12.78
C ARG A 34 9.45 9.34 11.49
N LEU A 35 8.56 8.35 11.58
CA LEU A 35 7.84 7.80 10.44
C LEU A 35 7.03 8.86 9.67
N PHE A 36 6.50 9.88 10.35
CA PHE A 36 5.66 10.91 9.73
C PHE A 36 6.39 12.24 9.53
N TYR A 37 7.35 12.55 10.40
CA TYR A 37 7.99 13.86 10.48
C TYR A 37 9.50 13.79 10.40
N LYS A 38 10.09 14.77 9.71
CA LYS A 38 11.55 14.96 9.75
C LYS A 38 12.00 15.46 11.12
N ASP A 39 11.20 16.31 11.76
CA ASP A 39 11.46 16.88 13.09
C ASP A 39 10.18 16.80 13.93
N PRO A 40 9.94 15.67 14.62
CA PRO A 40 8.72 15.45 15.41
C PRO A 40 8.45 16.52 16.45
N GLU A 41 9.47 17.02 17.14
CA GLU A 41 9.31 18.00 18.22
C GLU A 41 8.70 19.32 17.72
N ARG A 42 9.00 19.70 16.49
CA ARG A 42 8.46 20.93 15.87
C ARG A 42 7.21 20.69 15.03
N MET A 43 7.04 19.50 14.47
CA MET A 43 6.04 19.24 13.42
C MET A 43 4.79 18.51 13.92
N ARG A 44 4.86 17.83 15.07
CA ARG A 44 3.72 17.10 15.62
C ARG A 44 2.63 18.04 16.12
N ARG A 45 1.38 17.59 16.06
CA ARG A 45 0.27 18.32 16.69
C ARG A 45 0.38 18.21 18.22
N PRO A 46 -0.11 19.20 18.99
CA PRO A 46 -0.21 19.07 20.44
C PRO A 46 -0.95 17.78 20.83
N GLY A 47 -0.33 16.91 21.63
CA GLY A 47 -0.93 15.63 22.03
C GLY A 47 -0.95 14.53 20.96
N GLU A 48 -0.30 14.74 19.81
CA GLU A 48 -0.12 13.68 18.82
C GLU A 48 0.85 12.62 19.34
N ALA A 49 0.43 11.34 19.28
CA ALA A 49 1.24 10.21 19.71
C ALA A 49 0.76 8.92 19.03
N LEU A 50 1.68 7.96 18.88
CA LEU A 50 1.37 6.58 18.55
C LEU A 50 1.73 5.69 19.74
N GLU A 51 0.78 4.85 20.14
CA GLU A 51 0.97 3.79 21.13
C GLU A 51 0.90 2.47 20.37
N ILE A 52 1.99 1.71 20.35
CA ILE A 52 2.10 0.48 19.57
C ILE A 52 2.40 -0.67 20.52
N THR A 53 1.47 -1.61 20.65
CA THR A 53 1.70 -2.85 21.40
C THR A 53 1.76 -4.09 20.50
N ALA A 54 1.46 -3.93 19.20
CA ALA A 54 1.68 -4.93 18.15
C ALA A 54 3.11 -5.51 18.17
N PRO A 55 3.31 -6.80 18.53
CA PRO A 55 4.65 -7.37 18.65
C PRO A 55 5.45 -7.40 17.34
N SER A 56 4.77 -7.48 16.19
CA SER A 56 5.42 -7.46 14.86
C SER A 56 6.16 -6.14 14.58
N ALA A 57 5.71 -5.02 15.17
CA ALA A 57 6.33 -3.71 14.98
C ALA A 57 7.82 -3.68 15.41
N ARG A 58 8.18 -4.48 16.43
CA ARG A 58 9.57 -4.60 16.92
C ARG A 58 10.43 -5.53 16.07
N LYS A 59 9.82 -6.36 15.21
CA LYS A 59 10.52 -7.32 14.35
C LYS A 59 10.81 -6.75 12.97
N ILE A 60 10.08 -5.71 12.55
CA ILE A 60 10.25 -5.06 11.26
C ILE A 60 11.44 -4.12 11.34
N THR A 61 12.50 -4.44 10.60
CA THR A 61 13.76 -3.69 10.50
C THR A 61 14.29 -3.73 9.05
N GLY A 62 15.38 -3.02 8.77
CA GLY A 62 15.97 -2.91 7.44
C GLY A 62 15.09 -2.17 6.43
N LEU A 63 15.33 -2.41 5.14
CA LEU A 63 14.60 -1.74 4.06
C LEU A 63 13.13 -2.19 4.01
N THR A 64 12.23 -1.26 4.32
CA THR A 64 10.79 -1.50 4.44
C THR A 64 10.01 -0.48 3.62
N ILE A 65 9.04 -0.95 2.83
CA ILE A 65 8.11 -0.08 2.09
C ILE A 65 6.89 0.19 2.96
N PHE A 66 6.59 1.45 3.23
CA PHE A 66 5.29 1.87 3.73
C PHE A 66 4.36 2.19 2.56
N SER A 67 3.33 1.39 2.36
CA SER A 67 2.36 1.54 1.27
C SER A 67 1.04 2.09 1.81
N GLY A 68 0.44 3.07 1.13
CA GLY A 68 -0.80 3.67 1.57
C GLY A 68 -1.16 4.95 0.82
N ALA A 69 -1.71 5.93 1.54
CA ALA A 69 -2.26 7.16 0.96
C ALA A 69 -3.24 6.89 -0.20
N ALA A 70 -3.99 5.80 -0.06
CA ALA A 70 -5.03 5.43 -1.01
C ALA A 70 -6.20 6.39 -0.84
N TRP A 71 -6.52 7.12 -1.90
CA TRP A 71 -7.69 7.98 -1.96
C TRP A 71 -8.39 7.76 -3.29
N TYR A 72 -9.72 7.74 -3.25
CA TYR A 72 -10.58 7.61 -4.42
C TYR A 72 -11.68 8.66 -4.34
N HIS A 73 -11.83 9.42 -5.42
CA HIS A 73 -12.91 10.39 -5.57
C HIS A 73 -14.26 9.68 -5.36
N PRO A 74 -15.23 10.28 -4.63
CA PRO A 74 -16.52 9.65 -4.32
C PRO A 74 -17.20 9.01 -5.54
N ASP A 75 -17.30 9.73 -6.66
CA ASP A 75 -17.93 9.26 -7.90
C ASP A 75 -17.27 8.01 -8.52
N PHE A 76 -16.02 7.73 -8.14
CA PHE A 76 -15.21 6.62 -8.65
C PHE A 76 -15.05 5.47 -7.65
N ARG A 77 -15.64 5.59 -6.45
CA ARG A 77 -15.70 4.47 -5.50
C ARG A 77 -16.63 3.38 -6.07
N GLY A 78 -16.34 2.12 -5.73
CA GLY A 78 -17.09 0.97 -6.26
C GLY A 78 -16.76 0.62 -7.72
N ARG A 79 -15.91 1.38 -8.40
CA ARG A 79 -15.48 1.13 -9.80
C ARG A 79 -14.17 0.35 -9.90
N SER A 80 -13.93 -0.56 -8.95
CA SER A 80 -12.74 -1.42 -8.91
C SER A 80 -11.37 -0.73 -8.84
N LEU A 81 -11.28 0.60 -8.72
CA LEU A 81 -9.99 1.28 -8.58
C LEU A 81 -9.18 0.77 -7.38
N SER A 82 -9.86 0.40 -6.29
CA SER A 82 -9.21 -0.18 -5.11
C SER A 82 -8.73 -1.62 -5.30
N THR A 83 -9.16 -2.33 -6.33
CA THR A 83 -8.59 -3.65 -6.67
C THR A 83 -7.30 -3.47 -7.48
N ILE A 84 -7.20 -2.44 -8.31
CA ILE A 84 -6.06 -2.28 -9.23
C ILE A 84 -4.93 -1.45 -8.59
N MET A 85 -5.26 -0.30 -8.00
CA MET A 85 -4.26 0.70 -7.59
C MET A 85 -3.21 0.19 -6.59
N PRO A 86 -3.58 -0.56 -5.53
CA PRO A 86 -2.59 -1.09 -4.58
C PRO A 86 -1.64 -2.11 -5.23
N ARG A 87 -2.12 -2.90 -6.20
CA ARG A 87 -1.30 -3.88 -6.93
C ARG A 87 -0.24 -3.18 -7.78
N ILE A 88 -0.65 -2.19 -8.58
CA ILE A 88 0.29 -1.37 -9.35
C ILE A 88 1.28 -0.67 -8.41
N GLY A 89 0.79 -0.13 -7.30
CA GLY A 89 1.62 0.51 -6.27
C GLY A 89 2.71 -0.41 -5.72
N LYS A 90 2.33 -1.64 -5.32
CA LYS A 90 3.26 -2.64 -4.81
C LYS A 90 4.24 -3.12 -5.88
N ALA A 91 3.75 -3.43 -7.08
CA ALA A 91 4.58 -3.86 -8.20
C ALA A 91 5.66 -2.80 -8.53
N TYR A 92 5.26 -1.54 -8.65
CA TYR A 92 6.18 -0.44 -8.93
C TYR A 92 7.20 -0.24 -7.79
N ALA A 93 6.75 -0.29 -6.53
CA ALA A 93 7.62 -0.13 -5.38
C ALA A 93 8.66 -1.27 -5.27
N LEU A 94 8.24 -2.53 -5.50
CA LEU A 94 9.12 -3.69 -5.45
C LEU A 94 10.08 -3.79 -6.64
N ALA A 95 9.69 -3.26 -7.80
CA ALA A 95 10.59 -3.11 -8.95
C ALA A 95 11.65 -2.02 -8.70
N ARG A 96 11.30 -0.98 -7.93
CA ARG A 96 12.19 0.16 -7.66
C ARG A 96 13.13 -0.06 -6.47
N TRP A 97 12.68 -0.78 -5.46
CA TRP A 97 13.40 -0.91 -4.19
C TRP A 97 13.58 -2.37 -3.77
N PRO A 98 14.76 -2.74 -3.24
CA PRO A 98 15.05 -4.10 -2.78
C PRO A 98 14.52 -4.37 -1.37
N ALA A 99 13.42 -3.72 -0.96
CA ALA A 99 12.82 -3.94 0.34
C ALA A 99 12.26 -5.37 0.46
N SER A 100 12.44 -5.98 1.63
CA SER A 100 11.97 -7.33 1.93
C SER A 100 10.54 -7.37 2.46
N THR A 101 10.02 -6.24 2.93
CA THR A 101 8.70 -6.14 3.57
C THR A 101 7.96 -4.89 3.10
N ILE A 102 6.64 -5.04 2.92
CA ILE A 102 5.71 -3.92 2.75
C ILE A 102 4.79 -3.86 3.97
N VAL A 103 4.63 -2.68 4.56
CA VAL A 103 3.78 -2.42 5.73
C VAL A 103 2.76 -1.31 5.47
N SER A 104 1.71 -1.26 6.30
CA SER A 104 0.78 -0.13 6.37
C SER A 104 0.04 -0.10 7.71
N PHE A 105 -0.65 1.02 7.96
CA PHE A 105 -1.70 1.07 8.98
C PHE A 105 -3.06 0.87 8.32
N MET A 106 -3.88 0.02 8.93
CA MET A 106 -5.24 -0.21 8.49
C MET A 106 -6.22 0.09 9.63
N ALA A 107 -7.03 1.14 9.46
CA ALA A 107 -8.09 1.46 10.40
C ALA A 107 -9.09 0.29 10.52
N GLU A 108 -9.70 0.15 11.69
CA GLU A 108 -10.58 -0.98 12.01
C GLU A 108 -11.76 -1.12 11.06
N ASP A 109 -12.38 0.00 10.67
CA ASP A 109 -13.49 0.05 9.73
C ASP A 109 -13.10 -0.38 8.30
N ILE A 110 -11.88 -0.04 7.88
CA ILE A 110 -11.30 -0.48 6.61
C ILE A 110 -10.98 -1.97 6.66
N HIS A 111 -10.39 -2.46 7.75
CA HIS A 111 -10.13 -3.88 7.91
C HIS A 111 -11.43 -4.70 7.87
N ALA A 112 -12.47 -4.28 8.60
CA ALA A 112 -13.77 -4.95 8.66
C ALA A 112 -14.44 -5.11 7.29
N ARG A 113 -14.12 -4.25 6.31
CA ARG A 113 -14.60 -4.33 4.92
C ARG A 113 -13.75 -5.25 4.02
N GLY A 114 -12.83 -6.03 4.59
CA GLY A 114 -12.03 -7.04 3.89
C GLY A 114 -10.88 -6.47 3.06
N PHE A 115 -10.38 -5.27 3.40
CA PHE A 115 -9.34 -4.61 2.60
C PHE A 115 -7.94 -5.21 2.77
N ALA A 116 -7.61 -5.82 3.92
CA ALA A 116 -6.32 -6.47 4.15
C ALA A 116 -6.01 -7.54 3.10
N PRO A 117 -6.83 -8.61 2.94
CA PRO A 117 -6.59 -9.60 1.88
C PRO A 117 -6.77 -9.01 0.48
N ARG A 118 -7.69 -8.05 0.28
CA ARG A 118 -7.87 -7.37 -1.02
C ARG A 118 -6.60 -6.68 -1.49
N PHE A 119 -5.80 -6.16 -0.56
CA PHE A 119 -4.53 -5.47 -0.80
C PHE A 119 -3.29 -6.38 -0.67
N GLY A 120 -3.50 -7.69 -0.49
CA GLY A 120 -2.43 -8.68 -0.39
C GLY A 120 -1.58 -8.49 0.86
N TYR A 121 -2.19 -8.15 1.98
CA TYR A 121 -1.56 -8.27 3.30
C TYR A 121 -1.93 -9.62 3.91
N ASP A 122 -0.94 -10.33 4.45
CA ASP A 122 -1.10 -11.66 5.05
C ASP A 122 -0.92 -11.65 6.57
N THR A 123 -0.31 -10.60 7.10
CA THR A 123 -0.11 -10.38 8.53
C THR A 123 -0.96 -9.20 8.98
N VAL A 124 -1.73 -9.40 10.05
CA VAL A 124 -2.53 -8.37 10.72
C VAL A 124 -2.22 -8.44 12.20
N ASP A 125 -1.63 -7.38 12.73
CA ASP A 125 -1.27 -7.27 14.15
C ASP A 125 -1.93 -6.03 14.74
N TRP A 126 -2.80 -6.22 15.73
CA TRP A 126 -3.66 -5.17 16.26
C TRP A 126 -2.96 -4.33 17.33
N GLU A 127 -3.66 -3.28 17.78
CA GLU A 127 -3.22 -2.35 18.83
C GLU A 127 -2.13 -1.35 18.40
N VAL A 128 -2.35 -0.72 17.24
CA VAL A 128 -1.79 0.60 16.93
C VAL A 128 -2.80 1.67 17.34
N GLY A 129 -2.57 2.29 18.49
CA GLY A 129 -3.35 3.44 18.98
C GLY A 129 -2.79 4.75 18.42
N MET A 130 -3.57 5.43 17.58
CA MET A 130 -3.25 6.75 17.05
C MET A 130 -4.00 7.81 17.87
N LYS A 131 -3.29 8.77 18.48
CA LYS A 131 -3.87 9.86 19.28
C LYS A 131 -3.62 11.20 18.59
N ASN A 132 -4.68 11.99 18.39
CA ASN A 132 -4.68 13.33 17.80
C ASN A 132 -3.84 13.48 16.51
N THR A 133 -3.84 12.46 15.65
CA THR A 133 -3.09 12.51 14.40
C THR A 133 -3.82 13.31 13.33
N ARG A 134 -3.22 13.51 12.15
CA ARG A 134 -3.91 14.12 10.99
C ARG A 134 -5.17 13.40 10.54
N VAL A 135 -5.25 12.10 10.81
CA VAL A 135 -6.42 11.27 10.48
C VAL A 135 -7.35 11.05 11.69
N GLY A 136 -7.08 11.74 12.81
CA GLY A 136 -7.88 11.67 14.03
C GLY A 136 -7.28 10.76 15.10
N THR A 137 -8.11 10.40 16.06
CA THR A 137 -7.82 9.42 17.11
C THR A 137 -8.54 8.12 16.75
N LEU A 138 -7.78 7.05 16.51
CA LEU A 138 -8.35 5.78 16.08
C LEU A 138 -7.44 4.60 16.43
N ARG A 139 -8.04 3.40 16.45
CA ARG A 139 -7.33 2.12 16.52
C ARG A 139 -7.12 1.58 15.12
N ALA A 140 -5.91 1.12 14.86
CA ALA A 140 -5.51 0.50 13.61
C ALA A 140 -4.78 -0.82 13.85
N ALA A 141 -4.73 -1.64 12.81
CA ALA A 141 -3.80 -2.75 12.70
C ALA A 141 -2.53 -2.29 11.97
N LEU A 142 -1.38 -2.83 12.40
CA LEU A 142 -0.20 -2.94 11.56
C LEU A 142 -0.39 -4.13 10.63
N VAL A 143 -0.45 -3.86 9.33
CA VAL A 143 -0.52 -4.91 8.31
C VAL A 143 0.80 -5.01 7.57
N SER A 144 1.23 -6.23 7.26
CA SER A 144 2.46 -6.47 6.51
C SER A 144 2.34 -7.63 5.53
N VAL A 145 3.29 -7.68 4.60
CA VAL A 145 3.49 -8.78 3.65
C VAL A 145 4.97 -8.83 3.25
N SER A 146 5.52 -10.04 3.09
CA SER A 146 6.89 -10.19 2.57
C SER A 146 6.96 -9.84 1.09
N ARG A 147 8.17 -9.59 0.59
CA ARG A 147 8.43 -9.36 -0.85
C ARG A 147 7.92 -10.52 -1.69
N GLU A 148 8.24 -11.75 -1.31
CA GLU A 148 7.89 -12.98 -2.02
C GLU A 148 6.37 -13.12 -2.10
N ARG A 149 5.68 -12.99 -0.96
CA ARG A 149 4.22 -13.06 -0.90
C ARG A 149 3.53 -11.94 -1.65
N ALA A 150 4.09 -10.73 -1.63
CA ALA A 150 3.56 -9.62 -2.41
C ALA A 150 3.70 -9.85 -3.92
N LEU A 151 4.84 -10.44 -4.37
CA LEU A 151 5.05 -10.82 -5.76
C LEU A 151 4.11 -11.94 -6.20
N GLU A 152 3.92 -12.96 -5.36
CA GLU A 152 2.93 -14.04 -5.61
C GLU A 152 1.52 -13.48 -5.73
N TYR A 153 1.11 -12.59 -4.81
CA TYR A 153 -0.19 -11.93 -4.86
C TYR A 153 -0.41 -11.12 -6.15
N ILE A 154 0.63 -10.44 -6.64
CA ILE A 154 0.58 -9.71 -7.92
C ILE A 154 0.50 -10.70 -9.09
N ALA A 155 1.32 -11.75 -9.08
CA ALA A 155 1.34 -12.77 -10.14
C ALA A 155 -0.02 -13.47 -10.26
N ASN A 156 -0.62 -13.88 -9.14
CA ASN A 156 -1.94 -14.52 -9.14
C ASN A 156 -3.01 -13.62 -9.77
N PHE A 157 -3.00 -12.33 -9.45
CA PHE A 157 -3.93 -11.38 -10.06
C PHE A 157 -3.77 -11.27 -11.57
N LEU A 158 -2.52 -11.28 -12.07
CA LEU A 158 -2.23 -11.21 -13.51
C LEU A 158 -2.59 -12.52 -14.22
N SER A 159 -2.47 -13.66 -13.56
CA SER A 159 -2.87 -14.97 -14.11
C SER A 159 -4.39 -15.14 -14.19
N ASP A 160 -5.14 -14.61 -13.21
CA ASP A 160 -6.61 -14.68 -13.19
C ASP A 160 -7.27 -13.66 -14.11
N SER A 161 -6.60 -12.53 -14.38
CA SER A 161 -7.05 -11.62 -15.42
C SER A 161 -6.89 -12.32 -16.77
N ARG A 162 -8.00 -12.83 -17.33
CA ARG A 162 -8.05 -13.28 -18.72
C ARG A 162 -7.49 -12.17 -19.59
N ALA A 163 -6.23 -12.31 -19.99
CA ALA A 163 -5.65 -11.48 -21.02
C ALA A 163 -6.42 -11.82 -22.29
N GLU A 164 -7.45 -11.05 -22.60
CA GLU A 164 -8.01 -11.01 -23.93
C GLU A 164 -6.93 -10.38 -24.79
N VAL A 165 -6.17 -11.22 -25.48
CA VAL A 165 -5.31 -10.76 -26.57
C VAL A 165 -6.24 -10.11 -27.58
N ASP A 166 -5.95 -8.87 -27.97
CA ASP A 166 -6.62 -8.25 -29.10
C ASP A 166 -6.35 -9.10 -30.35
N THR A 167 -7.30 -9.98 -30.69
CA THR A 167 -7.19 -10.90 -31.81
C THR A 167 -7.03 -10.15 -33.13
N GLY A 168 -7.48 -8.90 -33.20
CA GLY A 168 -7.26 -8.03 -34.36
C GLY A 168 -5.78 -7.72 -34.64
N VAL A 169 -4.88 -7.89 -33.68
CA VAL A 169 -3.42 -7.81 -33.91
C VAL A 169 -2.86 -9.14 -34.44
N LEU A 170 -3.35 -10.28 -33.93
CA LEU A 170 -2.92 -11.61 -34.39
C LEU A 170 -3.38 -11.90 -35.83
N ASP A 171 -4.62 -11.53 -36.16
CA ASP A 171 -5.20 -11.76 -37.49
C ASP A 171 -4.49 -10.96 -38.59
N ARG A 172 -3.99 -9.76 -38.26
CA ARG A 172 -3.19 -8.92 -39.18
C ARG A 172 -1.81 -9.52 -39.46
N GLY A 173 -1.19 -10.16 -38.47
CA GLY A 173 0.08 -10.87 -38.65
C GLY A 173 -0.06 -12.11 -39.53
N ALA A 174 -1.14 -12.87 -39.36
CA ALA A 174 -1.41 -14.06 -40.18
C ALA A 174 -1.68 -13.73 -41.66
N GLN A 175 -2.32 -12.59 -41.95
CA GLN A 175 -2.56 -12.13 -43.32
C GLN A 175 -1.30 -11.62 -44.05
N GLN A 176 -0.26 -11.20 -43.32
CA GLN A 176 1.00 -10.73 -43.92
C GLN A 176 1.98 -11.84 -44.28
N VAL A 177 1.89 -13.03 -43.64
CA VAL A 177 2.77 -14.18 -43.91
C VAL A 177 2.20 -15.09 -45.02
N GLY A 178 0.93 -14.89 -45.41
CA GLY A 178 0.25 -15.62 -46.48
C GLY A 178 0.31 -14.95 -47.86
N ARG A 179 1.41 -14.26 -48.21
CA ARG A 179 1.67 -13.72 -49.56
C ARG A 179 3.06 -14.07 -50.05
#